data_AF-A0A8J6E8P5-F1
#
_entry.id   AF-A0A8J6E8P5-F1
#
_cell.length_a   1.000
_cell.length_b   1.000
_cell.length_c   1.000
_cell.angle_alpha   90.00
_cell.angle_beta   90.00
_cell.angle_gamma   90.00
#
_symmetry.space_group_name_H-M   'P 1'
#
loop_
_entity.id
_entity.type
_entity.pdbx_description
1 polymer ?
#
loop_
_entity_poly.entity_id
_entity_poly.type
_entity_poly.pdbx_seq_one_letter_code
_entity_poly.pdbx_strand_id
1 'polypeptide(L)'
;MEEKELNLSSKILFTENKCLNILQVKHSLVQMKKLPALVEMKTLYEKKHRTVAIQHKTIWGRKELKLAASYKGQFPKLAGGHEITGEFSQSLVLAALRQANVIINIEHSNQSHQDHIAFGWNIKNQVNFSSNLKIGKEHLHYRASLSHPYNFAVREMELGSLSEWKRDQYNQKTHLTWNKGLPINITIALEDKVSNFSSVWNACVDILPGQMQHIFITRDLHMCGYLEKNSNTFQEHVNLKWNDKKIVQSLLYKRDNTLDPDSLLLEATLENIFVVGCNKQHILTKIDTNYMDTMNHILKMDVCDLPHPIVLSGSHHLGRKELLQSNIQLSVSSDEKDDAVLALVLRDHGERQAQNYSLNLQLKASAAIQLGFNGKYISTPVTRQLLLEGKFPDDDKWTVSASSAQRCFQMKFGQQTPGSSDEKGIELRVCIDSKHLATVDTYVNMNRTVERLGHCVLSTVNQSLSLSYQGCGDNVAKAENILGSLTSSLKIRLAEMNKKFEVYVGGIQKTVSKILNNV
;
A
#
# COMPACT_ATOMS: atom_id res chain seq x y z
N MET A 1 32.85 33.35 71.88
CA MET A 1 32.22 33.12 70.56
C MET A 1 33.09 32.09 69.87
N GLU A 2 32.65 30.83 69.75
CA GLU A 2 33.44 29.79 69.06
C GLU A 2 33.61 30.20 67.59
N GLU A 3 34.85 30.39 67.16
CA GLU A 3 35.19 30.69 65.78
C GLU A 3 34.77 29.51 64.89
N LYS A 4 33.75 29.78 64.09
CA LYS A 4 33.24 28.87 63.08
C LYS A 4 34.09 29.01 61.84
N GLU A 5 35.17 28.24 61.78
CA GLU A 5 36.07 28.26 60.62
C GLU A 5 35.60 27.28 59.54
N LEU A 6 35.49 27.78 58.31
CA LEU A 6 35.49 26.99 57.09
C LEU A 6 36.80 27.26 56.36
N ASN A 7 37.69 26.30 56.39
CA ASN A 7 39.01 26.39 55.78
C ASN A 7 38.98 25.56 54.49
N LEU A 8 38.99 26.25 53.36
CA LEU A 8 39.18 25.67 52.04
C LEU A 8 40.65 25.89 51.64
N SER A 9 41.40 24.82 51.46
CA SER A 9 42.75 24.88 50.91
C SER A 9 42.84 24.10 49.61
N SER A 10 43.56 24.65 48.64
CA SER A 10 43.84 24.03 47.36
C SER A 10 45.33 24.10 47.10
N LYS A 11 45.92 23.00 46.64
CA LYS A 11 47.33 22.91 46.27
C LYS A 11 47.46 22.16 44.96
N ILE A 12 47.93 22.85 43.93
CA ILE A 12 48.25 22.26 42.64
C ILE A 12 49.77 22.27 42.48
N LEU A 13 50.34 21.11 42.17
CA LEU A 13 51.75 20.93 41.85
C LEU A 13 51.83 20.35 40.44
N PHE A 14 52.48 21.08 39.54
CA PHE A 14 52.62 20.69 38.14
C PHE A 14 54.09 20.49 37.78
N THR A 15 54.37 19.43 37.04
CA THR A 15 55.65 19.12 36.41
C THR A 15 55.37 18.60 35.00
N GLU A 16 56.37 18.54 34.13
CA GLU A 16 56.22 18.15 32.72
C GLU A 16 55.40 16.85 32.52
N ASN A 17 55.56 15.88 33.42
CA ASN A 17 54.97 14.55 33.31
C ASN A 17 54.05 14.18 34.47
N LYS A 18 53.76 15.09 35.41
CA LYS A 18 52.94 14.81 36.59
C LYS A 18 52.22 16.05 37.09
N CYS A 19 50.94 15.92 37.38
CA CYS A 19 50.11 16.96 37.98
C CYS A 19 49.44 16.39 39.24
N LEU A 20 49.59 17.05 40.38
CA LEU A 20 48.95 16.69 41.64
C LEU A 20 48.09 17.86 42.10
N ASN A 21 46.79 17.62 42.24
CA ASN A 21 45.84 18.56 42.82
C ASN A 21 45.34 18.00 44.16
N ILE A 22 45.41 18.80 45.22
CA ILE A 22 44.86 18.49 46.54
C ILE A 22 43.89 19.61 46.90
N LEU A 23 42.64 19.25 47.15
CA LEU A 23 41.58 20.13 47.65
C LEU A 23 41.18 19.62 49.03
N GLN A 24 41.27 20.45 50.05
CA GLN A 24 40.89 20.09 51.41
C GLN A 24 39.88 21.11 51.93
N VAL A 25 38.77 20.58 52.46
CA VAL A 25 37.71 21.35 53.10
C VAL A 25 37.65 20.90 54.55
N LYS A 26 37.93 21.80 55.47
CA LYS A 26 37.82 21.56 56.92
C LYS A 26 36.80 22.54 57.49
N HIS A 27 35.85 22.06 58.29
CA HIS A 27 34.88 22.94 58.95
C HIS A 27 34.54 22.50 60.37
N SER A 28 34.23 23.47 61.23
CA SER A 28 33.64 23.27 62.56
C SER A 28 32.16 23.69 62.62
N LEU A 29 31.54 23.99 61.47
CA LEU A 29 30.18 24.51 61.35
C LEU A 29 29.12 23.51 61.85
N VAL A 30 28.53 23.81 63.01
CA VAL A 30 27.43 23.02 63.63
C VAL A 30 26.18 22.97 62.76
N GLN A 31 25.96 23.90 61.83
CA GLN A 31 24.84 23.84 60.87
C GLN A 31 25.02 22.77 59.78
N MET A 32 26.25 22.32 59.53
CA MET A 32 26.60 21.35 58.48
C MET A 32 26.78 19.92 59.03
N LYS A 33 25.97 19.46 60.01
CA LYS A 33 26.13 18.14 60.66
C LYS A 33 26.09 16.93 59.72
N LYS A 34 25.50 17.08 58.52
CA LYS A 34 25.43 16.02 57.50
C LYS A 34 26.70 15.91 56.65
N LEU A 35 27.55 16.94 56.66
CA LEU A 35 28.85 16.95 55.99
C LEU A 35 29.95 16.64 57.03
N PRO A 36 30.97 15.84 56.68
CA PRO A 36 32.05 15.53 57.59
C PRO A 36 32.93 16.75 57.78
N ALA A 37 33.42 16.93 59.00
CA ALA A 37 34.28 18.04 59.39
C ALA A 37 35.59 18.15 58.57
N LEU A 38 35.96 17.09 57.84
CA LEU A 38 37.08 17.05 56.91
C LEU A 38 36.69 16.28 55.64
N VAL A 39 36.88 16.94 54.50
CA VAL A 39 36.88 16.33 53.17
C VAL A 39 38.22 16.63 52.51
N GLU A 40 38.91 15.59 52.03
CA GLU A 40 40.15 15.75 51.29
C GLU A 40 40.03 15.04 49.94
N MET A 41 40.24 15.78 48.86
CA MET A 41 40.26 15.27 47.49
C MET A 41 41.66 15.41 46.94
N LYS A 42 42.22 14.31 46.46
CA LYS A 42 43.56 14.25 45.88
C LYS A 42 43.47 13.64 44.48
N THR A 43 43.79 14.42 43.46
CA THR A 43 43.88 13.97 42.06
C THR A 43 45.34 13.98 41.62
N LEU A 44 45.86 12.84 41.22
CA LEU A 44 47.19 12.66 40.67
C LEU A 44 47.06 12.23 39.21
N TYR A 45 47.63 13.00 38.31
CA TYR A 45 47.87 12.67 36.92
C TYR A 45 49.36 12.37 36.74
N GLU A 46 49.71 11.25 36.11
CA GLU A 46 51.08 10.90 35.73
C GLU A 46 51.13 10.42 34.29
N LYS A 47 52.07 10.95 33.51
CA LYS A 47 52.42 10.52 32.16
C LYS A 47 53.80 9.88 32.19
N LYS A 48 53.90 8.61 31.82
CA LYS A 48 55.17 7.88 31.70
C LYS A 48 55.22 7.16 30.35
N HIS A 49 56.11 7.59 29.47
CA HIS A 49 56.23 7.05 28.11
C HIS A 49 54.86 7.04 27.38
N ARG A 50 54.35 5.84 27.05
CA ARG A 50 53.06 5.60 26.38
C ARG A 50 51.89 5.37 27.35
N THR A 51 52.09 5.61 28.65
CA THR A 51 51.06 5.39 29.67
C THR A 51 50.67 6.70 30.33
N VAL A 52 49.38 6.95 30.45
CA VAL A 52 48.76 8.08 31.14
C VAL A 52 47.89 7.51 32.24
N ALA A 53 48.16 7.87 33.50
CA ALA A 53 47.40 7.42 34.65
C ALA A 53 46.78 8.62 35.39
N ILE A 54 45.53 8.46 35.82
CA ILE A 54 44.82 9.36 36.73
C ILE A 54 44.45 8.56 37.97
N GLN A 55 44.72 9.10 39.14
CA GLN A 55 44.27 8.57 40.42
C GLN A 55 43.58 9.68 41.19
N HIS A 56 42.31 9.49 41.51
CA HIS A 56 41.52 10.36 42.34
C HIS A 56 41.18 9.65 43.65
N LYS A 57 41.47 10.27 44.78
CA LYS A 57 41.14 9.77 46.10
C LYS A 57 40.37 10.84 46.85
N THR A 58 39.20 10.50 47.36
CA THR A 58 38.39 11.35 48.22
C THR A 58 38.26 10.70 49.59
N ILE A 59 38.65 11.42 50.63
CA ILE A 59 38.37 11.06 52.02
C ILE A 59 37.20 11.92 52.48
N TRP A 60 36.16 11.28 52.98
CA TRP A 60 34.94 11.89 53.47
C TRP A 60 34.70 11.45 54.92
N GLY A 61 35.25 12.20 55.88
CA GLY A 61 35.29 11.79 57.29
C GLY A 61 36.11 10.50 57.49
N ARG A 62 35.46 9.40 57.92
CA ARG A 62 36.08 8.06 58.07
C ARG A 62 35.93 7.18 56.83
N LYS A 63 35.28 7.67 55.77
CA LYS A 63 34.99 6.91 54.55
C LYS A 63 35.93 7.33 53.43
N GLU A 64 36.25 6.40 52.54
CA GLU A 64 37.18 6.61 51.44
C GLU A 64 36.55 6.20 50.11
N LEU A 65 36.88 6.98 49.08
CA LEU A 65 36.61 6.71 47.68
C LEU A 65 37.95 6.79 46.93
N LYS A 66 38.31 5.75 46.18
CA LYS A 66 39.43 5.79 45.24
C LYS A 66 38.93 5.42 43.86
N LEU A 67 39.35 6.21 42.89
CA LEU A 67 39.18 5.97 41.47
C LEU A 67 40.55 6.07 40.82
N ALA A 68 41.03 4.99 40.23
CA ALA A 68 42.25 4.99 39.44
C ALA A 68 41.89 4.61 38.01
N ALA A 69 42.46 5.29 37.04
CA ALA A 69 42.34 4.99 35.63
C ALA A 69 43.73 5.06 35.00
N SER A 70 44.05 4.14 34.11
CA SER A 70 45.26 4.21 33.31
C SER A 70 44.93 3.90 31.86
N TYR A 71 45.54 4.65 30.95
CA TYR A 71 45.50 4.45 29.53
C TYR A 71 46.92 4.17 29.07
N LYS A 72 47.12 3.10 28.31
CA LYS A 72 48.39 2.73 27.72
C LYS A 72 48.19 2.62 26.21
N GLY A 73 48.91 3.43 25.44
CA GLY A 73 48.79 3.47 23.98
C GLY A 73 49.25 4.81 23.38
N GLN A 74 49.20 4.91 22.05
CA GLN A 74 49.61 6.12 21.32
C GLN A 74 48.42 7.04 21.01
N PHE A 75 47.89 7.76 21.99
CA PHE A 75 46.82 8.74 21.71
C PHE A 75 47.34 9.96 20.92
N PRO A 76 46.65 10.47 19.86
CA PRO A 76 45.31 10.11 19.37
C PRO A 76 45.28 9.05 18.25
N LYS A 77 46.41 8.41 17.91
CA LYS A 77 46.47 7.38 16.86
C LYS A 77 46.05 6.02 17.43
N LEU A 78 44.87 5.53 17.05
CA LEU A 78 44.36 4.24 17.53
C LEU A 78 45.01 3.00 16.89
N ALA A 79 46.16 3.15 16.24
CA ALA A 79 46.87 2.03 15.61
C ALA A 79 47.71 1.26 16.63
N GLY A 80 47.58 -0.07 16.63
CA GLY A 80 48.24 -0.99 17.56
C GLY A 80 47.39 -1.32 18.79
N GLY A 81 48.03 -1.80 19.85
CA GLY A 81 47.37 -2.17 21.10
C GLY A 81 47.20 -0.98 22.06
N HIS A 82 45.99 -0.84 22.57
CA HIS A 82 45.58 0.13 23.57
C HIS A 82 44.90 -0.58 24.74
N GLU A 83 45.22 -0.16 25.95
CA GLU A 83 44.68 -0.73 27.17
C GLU A 83 44.18 0.40 28.07
N ILE A 84 42.94 0.30 28.53
CA ILE A 84 42.34 1.18 29.52
C ILE A 84 42.01 0.34 30.74
N THR A 85 42.63 0.65 31.88
CA THR A 85 42.33 0.01 33.16
C THR A 85 41.66 1.02 34.08
N GLY A 86 40.50 0.70 34.64
CA GLY A 86 39.84 1.46 35.69
C GLY A 86 39.73 0.62 36.96
N GLU A 87 40.06 1.19 38.10
CA GLU A 87 39.85 0.62 39.41
C GLU A 87 39.03 1.60 40.24
N PHE A 88 37.99 1.09 40.88
CA PHE A 88 37.13 1.85 41.75
C PHE A 88 36.99 1.12 43.08
N SER A 89 37.18 1.84 44.18
CA SER A 89 36.91 1.33 45.52
C SER A 89 36.23 2.37 46.39
N GLN A 90 35.22 1.96 47.16
CA GLN A 90 34.46 2.87 48.02
C GLN A 90 33.96 2.21 49.31
N SER A 91 33.78 3.03 50.34
CA SER A 91 33.17 2.65 51.61
C SER A 91 31.89 3.45 51.95
N LEU A 92 31.25 4.07 50.95
CA LEU A 92 30.24 5.12 51.15
C LEU A 92 28.79 4.61 51.16
N VAL A 93 28.40 3.73 50.21
CA VAL A 93 26.98 3.51 49.88
C VAL A 93 26.49 2.05 50.04
N LEU A 94 27.19 1.00 49.57
CA LEU A 94 26.76 -0.41 49.68
C LEU A 94 27.94 -1.41 49.74
N ALA A 95 27.82 -2.52 50.48
CA ALA A 95 28.89 -3.53 50.60
C ALA A 95 29.18 -4.31 49.30
N ALA A 96 28.16 -4.49 48.45
CA ALA A 96 28.26 -5.22 47.19
C ALA A 96 29.02 -4.46 46.07
N LEU A 97 29.27 -3.15 46.24
CA LEU A 97 29.97 -2.28 45.27
C LEU A 97 31.28 -1.71 45.84
N ARG A 98 31.92 -2.44 46.77
CA ARG A 98 33.11 -1.97 47.49
C ARG A 98 34.35 -1.85 46.61
N GLN A 99 34.50 -2.74 45.62
CA GLN A 99 35.63 -2.76 44.69
C GLN A 99 35.13 -3.22 43.32
N ALA A 100 35.55 -2.52 42.27
CA ALA A 100 35.28 -2.89 40.89
C ALA A 100 36.49 -2.55 40.03
N ASN A 101 36.93 -3.51 39.24
CA ASN A 101 37.99 -3.33 38.25
C ASN A 101 37.42 -3.50 36.85
N VAL A 102 37.74 -2.57 35.97
CA VAL A 102 37.34 -2.53 34.56
C VAL A 102 38.58 -2.55 33.71
N ILE A 103 38.62 -3.40 32.70
CA ILE A 103 39.72 -3.43 31.73
C ILE A 103 39.09 -3.38 30.34
N ILE A 104 39.56 -2.47 29.50
CA ILE A 104 39.16 -2.37 28.09
C ILE A 104 40.43 -2.49 27.27
N ASN A 105 40.53 -3.56 26.50
CA ASN A 105 41.62 -3.77 25.55
C ASN A 105 41.08 -3.47 24.16
N ILE A 106 41.78 -2.63 23.42
CA ILE A 106 41.46 -2.25 22.03
C ILE A 106 42.71 -2.52 21.20
N GLU A 107 42.60 -3.36 20.19
CA GLU A 107 43.69 -3.67 19.28
C GLU A 107 43.24 -3.38 17.85
N HIS A 108 44.02 -2.57 17.12
CA HIS A 108 43.78 -2.25 15.73
C HIS A 108 45.01 -2.57 14.87
N SER A 109 44.82 -3.37 13.82
CA SER A 109 45.84 -3.66 12.82
C SER A 109 45.60 -2.88 11.54
N ASN A 110 46.47 -1.91 11.23
CA ASN A 110 46.38 -1.12 9.99
C ASN A 110 46.52 -1.96 8.71
N GLN A 111 47.22 -3.10 8.76
CA GLN A 111 47.51 -3.91 7.57
C GLN A 111 46.36 -4.85 7.19
N SER A 112 45.59 -5.29 8.18
CA SER A 112 44.50 -6.27 8.01
C SER A 112 43.13 -5.72 8.37
N HIS A 113 43.05 -4.41 8.71
CA HIS A 113 41.87 -3.73 9.24
C HIS A 113 41.12 -4.60 10.26
N GLN A 114 41.89 -5.24 11.14
CA GLN A 114 41.37 -6.10 12.19
C GLN A 114 41.25 -5.27 13.47
N ASP A 115 40.04 -5.24 14.01
CA ASP A 115 39.70 -4.61 15.28
C ASP A 115 39.34 -5.68 16.30
N HIS A 116 39.91 -5.59 17.49
CA HIS A 116 39.52 -6.41 18.62
C HIS A 116 39.28 -5.52 19.83
N ILE A 117 38.11 -5.64 20.44
CA ILE A 117 37.74 -4.92 21.65
C ILE A 117 37.29 -5.94 22.69
N ALA A 118 37.99 -6.01 23.81
CA ALA A 118 37.63 -6.87 24.93
C ALA A 118 37.32 -6.02 26.17
N PHE A 119 36.15 -6.23 26.75
CA PHE A 119 35.72 -5.62 28.01
C PHE A 119 35.78 -6.67 29.12
N GLY A 120 36.56 -6.39 30.16
CA GLY A 120 36.71 -7.20 31.35
C GLY A 120 36.24 -6.50 32.61
N TRP A 121 35.65 -7.28 33.51
CA TRP A 121 35.28 -6.85 34.86
C TRP A 121 35.87 -7.81 35.87
N ASN A 122 36.46 -7.30 36.96
CA ASN A 122 37.08 -8.09 38.02
C ASN A 122 38.03 -9.18 37.48
N ILE A 123 38.95 -8.77 36.58
CA ILE A 123 40.08 -9.56 36.06
C ILE A 123 39.67 -10.63 35.01
N LYS A 124 38.38 -10.76 34.65
CA LYS A 124 37.94 -11.64 33.55
C LYS A 124 37.42 -10.83 32.37
N ASN A 125 37.91 -11.12 31.16
CA ASN A 125 37.28 -10.65 29.91
C ASN A 125 35.90 -11.29 29.82
N GLN A 126 34.85 -10.47 29.79
CA GLN A 126 33.48 -10.93 29.77
C GLN A 126 32.87 -10.71 28.39
N VAL A 127 33.03 -9.53 27.80
CA VAL A 127 32.47 -9.19 26.49
C VAL A 127 33.58 -9.02 25.48
N ASN A 128 33.52 -9.74 24.36
CA ASN A 128 34.48 -9.61 23.28
C ASN A 128 33.76 -9.22 21.99
N PHE A 129 34.28 -8.19 21.33
CA PHE A 129 33.94 -7.80 19.98
C PHE A 129 35.18 -7.95 19.10
N SER A 130 35.03 -8.54 17.93
CA SER A 130 36.08 -8.55 16.91
C SER A 130 35.50 -8.29 15.55
N SER A 131 36.21 -7.50 14.75
CA SER A 131 35.90 -7.20 13.37
C SER A 131 37.16 -7.42 12.54
N ASN A 132 37.00 -7.93 11.32
CA ASN A 132 38.08 -8.20 10.40
C ASN A 132 37.61 -7.85 8.99
N LEU A 133 38.36 -6.98 8.32
CA LEU A 133 38.08 -6.56 6.96
C LEU A 133 39.28 -6.85 6.06
N LYS A 134 39.15 -7.87 5.22
CA LYS A 134 40.15 -8.21 4.20
C LYS A 134 39.72 -7.64 2.87
N ILE A 135 40.51 -6.70 2.35
CA ILE A 135 40.30 -6.06 1.05
C ILE A 135 41.30 -6.66 0.06
N GLY A 136 40.79 -7.36 -0.94
CA GLY A 136 41.56 -7.82 -2.09
C GLY A 136 41.20 -7.06 -3.37
N LYS A 137 41.83 -7.44 -4.48
CA LYS A 137 41.67 -6.73 -5.77
C LYS A 137 40.24 -6.82 -6.35
N GLU A 138 39.61 -7.99 -6.20
CA GLU A 138 38.31 -8.35 -6.79
C GLU A 138 37.35 -8.96 -5.74
N HIS A 139 37.69 -8.84 -4.46
CA HIS A 139 36.91 -9.42 -3.37
C HIS A 139 37.12 -8.64 -2.07
N LEU A 140 36.08 -8.60 -1.25
CA LEU A 140 36.04 -8.03 0.09
C LEU A 140 35.43 -9.05 1.02
N HIS A 141 36.16 -9.41 2.06
CA HIS A 141 35.67 -10.31 3.10
C HIS A 141 35.62 -9.56 4.43
N TYR A 142 34.41 -9.41 4.95
CA TYR A 142 34.14 -8.81 6.24
C TYR A 142 33.63 -9.87 7.21
N ARG A 143 34.14 -9.86 8.44
CA ARG A 143 33.68 -10.72 9.52
C ARG A 143 33.65 -9.94 10.82
N ALA A 144 32.51 -9.91 11.49
CA ALA A 144 32.36 -9.34 12.82
C ALA A 144 31.71 -10.35 13.76
N SER A 145 32.18 -10.40 14.99
CA SER A 145 31.65 -11.29 16.02
C SER A 145 31.58 -10.60 17.37
N LEU A 146 30.51 -10.88 18.10
CA LEU A 146 30.25 -10.44 19.46
C LEU A 146 30.02 -11.67 20.33
N SER A 147 30.62 -11.70 21.51
CA SER A 147 30.40 -12.77 22.50
C SER A 147 30.36 -12.20 23.92
N HIS A 148 29.47 -12.73 24.76
CA HIS A 148 29.39 -12.37 26.18
C HIS A 148 28.85 -13.53 27.04
N PRO A 149 29.03 -13.51 28.38
CA PRO A 149 28.68 -14.61 29.26
C PRO A 149 27.30 -14.44 29.90
N TYR A 150 26.62 -13.31 29.65
CA TYR A 150 25.36 -12.96 30.29
C TYR A 150 24.18 -13.77 29.76
N ASN A 151 23.15 -13.92 30.58
CA ASN A 151 21.95 -14.68 30.24
C ASN A 151 20.98 -13.86 29.37
N PHE A 152 21.43 -13.44 28.19
CA PHE A 152 20.59 -12.88 27.13
C PHE A 152 20.26 -13.95 26.07
N ALA A 153 19.23 -13.70 25.26
CA ALA A 153 18.82 -14.60 24.18
C ALA A 153 19.92 -14.79 23.10
N VAL A 154 20.73 -13.77 22.89
CA VAL A 154 21.90 -13.78 22.00
C VAL A 154 23.14 -13.67 22.87
N ARG A 155 23.93 -14.73 22.95
CA ARG A 155 25.20 -14.78 23.70
C ARG A 155 26.40 -14.64 22.79
N GLU A 156 26.29 -15.20 21.59
CA GLU A 156 27.27 -15.04 20.52
C GLU A 156 26.53 -14.64 19.25
N MET A 157 27.12 -13.73 18.47
CA MET A 157 26.61 -13.28 17.19
C MET A 157 27.78 -13.14 16.25
N GLU A 158 27.64 -13.64 15.04
CA GLU A 158 28.66 -13.53 14.00
C GLU A 158 28.02 -13.16 12.67
N LEU A 159 28.48 -12.05 12.12
CA LEU A 159 28.16 -11.53 10.81
C LEU A 159 29.36 -11.73 9.90
N GLY A 160 29.18 -12.45 8.80
CA GLY A 160 30.19 -12.51 7.75
C GLY A 160 29.60 -12.12 6.41
N SER A 161 30.35 -11.36 5.63
CA SER A 161 29.97 -10.90 4.30
C SER A 161 31.14 -11.10 3.34
N LEU A 162 30.87 -11.76 2.21
CA LEU A 162 31.80 -11.89 1.10
C LEU A 162 31.20 -11.16 -0.09
N SER A 163 31.88 -10.12 -0.55
CA SER A 163 31.55 -9.40 -1.77
C SER A 163 32.63 -9.69 -2.81
N GLU A 164 32.25 -10.07 -4.03
CA GLU A 164 33.13 -10.35 -5.15
C GLU A 164 32.70 -9.49 -6.33
N TRP A 165 33.64 -8.86 -7.02
CA TRP A 165 33.35 -8.06 -8.19
C TRP A 165 34.30 -8.42 -9.33
N LYS A 166 33.74 -8.64 -10.51
CA LYS A 166 34.51 -8.98 -11.71
C LYS A 166 33.85 -8.38 -12.95
N ARG A 167 34.53 -7.40 -13.56
CA ARG A 167 34.02 -6.63 -14.71
C ARG A 167 32.64 -6.04 -14.40
N ASP A 168 31.59 -6.60 -14.98
CA ASP A 168 30.21 -6.12 -14.90
C ASP A 168 29.32 -7.01 -14.00
N GLN A 169 29.94 -7.89 -13.20
CA GLN A 169 29.24 -8.75 -12.24
C GLN A 169 29.67 -8.43 -10.81
N TYR A 170 28.69 -8.30 -9.92
CA TYR A 170 28.87 -8.16 -8.48
C TYR A 170 28.09 -9.26 -7.77
N ASN A 171 28.76 -9.99 -6.88
CA ASN A 171 28.14 -11.01 -6.04
C ASN A 171 28.37 -10.67 -4.58
N GLN A 172 27.35 -10.78 -3.75
CA GLN A 172 27.46 -10.61 -2.32
C GLN A 172 26.76 -11.75 -1.60
N LYS A 173 27.45 -12.37 -0.65
CA LYS A 173 26.89 -13.38 0.25
C LYS A 173 27.12 -12.93 1.69
N THR A 174 26.03 -12.65 2.38
CA THR A 174 26.02 -12.30 3.79
C THR A 174 25.42 -13.45 4.59
N HIS A 175 26.14 -13.93 5.60
CA HIS A 175 25.64 -14.88 6.57
C HIS A 175 25.60 -14.24 7.96
N LEU A 176 24.49 -14.44 8.64
CA LEU A 176 24.29 -14.02 10.02
C LEU A 176 23.97 -15.26 10.86
N THR A 177 24.82 -15.50 11.85
CA THR A 177 24.70 -16.64 12.76
C THR A 177 24.61 -16.15 14.19
N TRP A 178 23.80 -16.82 15.00
CA TRP A 178 23.66 -16.56 16.44
C TRP A 178 23.97 -17.84 17.21
N ASN A 179 24.65 -17.71 18.35
CA ASN A 179 25.12 -18.81 19.21
C ASN A 179 25.59 -20.05 18.44
N LYS A 180 26.49 -19.85 17.46
CA LYS A 180 27.04 -20.93 16.60
C LYS A 180 25.96 -21.71 15.82
N GLY A 181 24.94 -21.02 15.31
CA GLY A 181 23.88 -21.60 14.48
C GLY A 181 22.61 -21.97 15.22
N LEU A 182 22.43 -21.47 16.46
CA LEU A 182 21.26 -21.68 17.30
C LEU A 182 20.82 -20.33 17.86
N PRO A 183 19.85 -19.64 17.24
CA PRO A 183 18.57 -20.27 16.90
C PRO A 183 18.10 -20.05 15.46
N ILE A 184 18.83 -19.33 14.62
CA ILE A 184 18.51 -19.05 13.21
C ILE A 184 19.85 -18.90 12.48
N ASN A 185 19.90 -19.28 11.21
CA ASN A 185 20.94 -18.83 10.29
C ASN A 185 20.27 -18.08 9.14
N ILE A 186 20.66 -16.83 8.92
CA ILE A 186 20.18 -16.04 7.78
C ILE A 186 21.29 -15.98 6.75
N THR A 187 21.01 -16.42 5.53
CA THR A 187 21.88 -16.22 4.38
C THR A 187 21.18 -15.31 3.39
N ILE A 188 21.85 -14.24 2.98
CA ILE A 188 21.39 -13.31 1.94
C ILE A 188 22.43 -13.38 0.82
N ALA A 189 21.98 -13.78 -0.36
CA ALA A 189 22.78 -13.76 -1.58
C ALA A 189 22.21 -12.72 -2.54
N LEU A 190 23.08 -11.86 -3.06
CA LEU A 190 22.76 -10.84 -4.06
C LEU A 190 23.71 -11.04 -5.22
N GLU A 191 23.19 -11.00 -6.43
CA GLU A 191 23.97 -10.98 -7.66
C GLU A 191 23.43 -9.86 -8.53
N ASP A 192 24.33 -9.01 -9.00
CA ASP A 192 24.06 -7.96 -9.97
C ASP A 192 24.93 -8.24 -11.19
N LYS A 193 24.31 -8.25 -12.35
CA LYS A 193 24.97 -8.45 -13.63
C LYS A 193 24.50 -7.38 -14.60
N VAL A 194 25.41 -6.49 -14.93
CA VAL A 194 25.21 -5.43 -15.91
C VAL A 194 25.79 -5.89 -17.24
N SER A 195 25.08 -5.61 -18.33
CA SER A 195 25.58 -5.72 -19.69
C SER A 195 25.24 -4.45 -20.46
N ASN A 196 25.76 -4.30 -21.68
CA ASN A 196 25.50 -3.11 -22.49
C ASN A 196 24.01 -2.85 -22.75
N PHE A 197 23.16 -3.88 -22.70
CA PHE A 197 21.74 -3.79 -23.09
C PHE A 197 20.76 -4.33 -22.04
N SER A 198 21.27 -4.91 -20.95
CA SER A 198 20.46 -5.52 -19.89
C SER A 198 21.07 -5.33 -18.51
N SER A 199 20.22 -5.30 -17.49
CA SER A 199 20.63 -5.37 -16.09
C SER A 199 19.79 -6.44 -15.40
N VAL A 200 20.47 -7.39 -14.74
CA VAL A 200 19.85 -8.52 -14.06
C VAL A 200 20.28 -8.49 -12.60
N TRP A 201 19.30 -8.50 -11.70
CA TRP A 201 19.50 -8.58 -10.27
C TRP A 201 18.87 -9.87 -9.75
N ASN A 202 19.64 -10.72 -9.10
CA ASN A 202 19.14 -11.89 -8.39
C ASN A 202 19.29 -11.67 -6.88
N ALA A 203 18.29 -12.07 -6.12
CA ALA A 203 18.33 -12.02 -4.66
C ALA A 203 17.74 -13.30 -4.08
N CYS A 204 18.46 -13.91 -3.14
CA CYS A 204 17.99 -15.06 -2.38
C CYS A 204 18.17 -14.81 -0.89
N VAL A 205 17.17 -15.20 -0.11
CA VAL A 205 17.16 -15.14 1.35
C VAL A 205 16.74 -16.50 1.88
N ASP A 206 17.62 -17.08 2.69
CA ASP A 206 17.39 -18.33 3.40
C ASP A 206 17.35 -18.05 4.90
N ILE A 207 16.27 -18.45 5.56
CA ILE A 207 16.14 -18.45 7.02
C ILE A 207 15.94 -19.90 7.45
N LEU A 208 17.00 -20.50 7.97
CA LEU A 208 16.97 -21.88 8.44
C LEU A 208 16.45 -21.97 9.89
N PRO A 209 15.71 -23.05 10.23
CA PRO A 209 15.14 -23.22 11.55
C PRO A 209 16.21 -23.49 12.60
N GLY A 210 16.00 -22.98 13.82
CA GLY A 210 16.74 -23.40 15.02
C GLY A 210 15.89 -23.22 16.28
N GLN A 211 16.48 -23.01 17.46
CA GLN A 211 15.78 -23.05 18.76
C GLN A 211 14.68 -21.98 19.00
N MET A 212 14.51 -20.99 18.11
CA MET A 212 13.45 -19.96 18.20
C MET A 212 12.20 -20.29 17.37
N GLN A 213 11.93 -21.57 17.12
CA GLN A 213 10.68 -22.07 16.54
C GLN A 213 9.42 -21.58 17.28
N HIS A 214 9.56 -21.18 18.55
CA HIS A 214 8.46 -20.63 19.35
C HIS A 214 8.20 -19.13 19.11
N ILE A 215 9.13 -18.40 18.48
CA ILE A 215 9.01 -16.94 18.24
C ILE A 215 8.58 -16.64 16.80
N PHE A 216 8.99 -17.46 15.83
CA PHE A 216 8.64 -17.29 14.43
C PHE A 216 7.64 -18.35 13.97
N ILE A 217 6.51 -17.90 13.40
CA ILE A 217 5.45 -18.77 12.84
C ILE A 217 5.91 -19.45 11.53
N THR A 218 6.81 -18.79 10.79
CA THR A 218 7.39 -19.28 9.54
C THR A 218 8.63 -20.12 9.84
N ARG A 219 8.52 -21.45 9.72
CA ARG A 219 9.70 -22.34 9.70
C ARG A 219 10.23 -22.36 8.27
N ASP A 220 11.55 -22.33 8.13
CA ASP A 220 12.27 -22.65 6.89
C ASP A 220 11.84 -21.74 5.72
N LEU A 221 12.10 -20.44 5.86
CA LEU A 221 11.80 -19.47 4.81
C LEU A 221 12.89 -19.51 3.74
N HIS A 222 12.49 -19.77 2.51
CA HIS A 222 13.34 -19.63 1.33
C HIS A 222 12.65 -18.67 0.36
N MET A 223 13.30 -17.56 0.05
CA MET A 223 12.80 -16.58 -0.90
C MET A 223 13.89 -16.29 -1.92
N CYS A 224 13.65 -16.62 -3.18
CA CYS A 224 14.52 -16.25 -4.28
C CYS A 224 13.73 -15.50 -5.34
N GLY A 225 14.36 -14.51 -5.95
CA GLY A 225 13.78 -13.79 -7.06
C GLY A 225 14.83 -13.16 -7.93
N TYR A 226 14.39 -12.76 -9.11
CA TYR A 226 15.20 -11.96 -10.01
C TYR A 226 14.37 -10.84 -10.63
N LEU A 227 15.09 -9.81 -11.03
CA LEU A 227 14.59 -8.69 -11.81
C LEU A 227 15.51 -8.53 -13.01
N GLU A 228 14.95 -8.53 -14.21
CA GLU A 228 15.66 -8.28 -15.45
C GLU A 228 15.04 -7.07 -16.14
N LYS A 229 15.89 -6.11 -16.50
CA LYS A 229 15.51 -4.92 -17.24
C LYS A 229 16.32 -4.81 -18.52
N ASN A 230 15.61 -4.77 -19.65
CA ASN A 230 16.15 -4.47 -20.97
C ASN A 230 15.54 -3.16 -21.49
N SER A 231 15.90 -2.72 -22.70
CA SER A 231 15.37 -1.48 -23.27
C SER A 231 13.84 -1.47 -23.44
N ASN A 232 13.27 -2.63 -23.76
CA ASN A 232 11.86 -2.78 -24.11
C ASN A 232 11.11 -3.76 -23.20
N THR A 233 11.80 -4.44 -22.28
CA THR A 233 11.18 -5.45 -21.42
C THR A 233 11.60 -5.27 -19.99
N PHE A 234 10.66 -5.51 -19.09
CA PHE A 234 10.91 -5.63 -17.66
C PHE A 234 10.31 -6.95 -17.19
N GLN A 235 11.11 -7.76 -16.54
CA GLN A 235 10.72 -9.07 -16.04
C GLN A 235 11.06 -9.18 -14.57
N GLU A 236 10.13 -9.70 -13.79
CA GLU A 236 10.30 -9.97 -12.37
C GLU A 236 9.79 -11.38 -12.10
N HIS A 237 10.52 -12.12 -11.28
CA HIS A 237 10.09 -13.42 -10.80
C HIS A 237 10.43 -13.56 -9.33
N VAL A 238 9.48 -14.03 -8.53
CA VAL A 238 9.64 -14.26 -7.10
C VAL A 238 9.10 -15.64 -6.77
N ASN A 239 9.90 -16.42 -6.05
CA ASN A 239 9.54 -17.71 -5.50
C ASN A 239 9.78 -17.69 -4.00
N LEU A 240 8.69 -17.69 -3.24
CA LEU A 240 8.67 -17.66 -1.79
C LEU A 240 8.13 -19.00 -1.30
N LYS A 241 8.89 -19.67 -0.45
CA LYS A 241 8.51 -20.94 0.17
C LYS A 241 8.75 -20.88 1.67
N TRP A 242 7.79 -21.33 2.46
CA TRP A 242 7.97 -21.52 3.90
C TRP A 242 7.07 -22.64 4.36
N ASN A 243 7.57 -23.50 5.26
CA ASN A 243 6.86 -24.72 5.64
C ASN A 243 6.41 -25.54 4.40
N ASP A 244 5.10 -25.80 4.30
CA ASP A 244 4.37 -26.42 3.21
C ASP A 244 3.78 -25.41 2.20
N LYS A 245 3.94 -24.10 2.45
CA LYS A 245 3.35 -23.00 1.68
C LYS A 245 4.32 -22.49 0.62
N LYS A 246 3.78 -22.08 -0.53
CA LYS A 246 4.58 -21.54 -1.63
C LYS A 246 3.80 -20.48 -2.42
N ILE A 247 4.48 -19.39 -2.76
CA ILE A 247 3.99 -18.33 -3.66
C ILE A 247 5.01 -18.19 -4.79
N VAL A 248 4.55 -18.32 -6.02
CA VAL A 248 5.33 -18.03 -7.23
C VAL A 248 4.66 -16.90 -7.96
N GLN A 249 5.36 -15.81 -8.19
CA GLN A 249 4.89 -14.66 -8.95
C GLN A 249 5.84 -14.40 -10.11
N SER A 250 5.28 -14.14 -11.29
CA SER A 250 6.02 -13.67 -12.46
C SER A 250 5.31 -12.48 -13.06
N LEU A 251 6.05 -11.41 -13.33
CA LEU A 251 5.58 -10.21 -14.00
C LEU A 251 6.43 -9.98 -15.24
N LEU A 252 5.78 -9.73 -16.37
CA LEU A 252 6.41 -9.41 -17.64
C LEU A 252 5.73 -8.19 -18.22
N TYR A 253 6.47 -7.10 -18.31
CA TYR A 253 6.10 -5.92 -19.07
C TYR A 253 6.89 -5.90 -20.37
N LYS A 254 6.19 -5.73 -21.49
CA LYS A 254 6.76 -5.53 -22.82
C LYS A 254 6.27 -4.20 -23.35
N ARG A 255 7.22 -3.31 -23.58
CA ARG A 255 7.02 -2.10 -24.34
C ARG A 255 7.07 -2.43 -25.82
N ASP A 256 6.03 -2.04 -26.55
CA ASP A 256 6.08 -2.06 -28.00
C ASP A 256 6.61 -0.71 -28.50
N ASN A 257 7.61 -0.75 -29.38
CA ASN A 257 8.18 0.47 -29.97
C ASN A 257 7.44 0.88 -31.26
N THR A 258 6.40 0.14 -31.65
CA THR A 258 5.50 0.45 -32.75
C THR A 258 4.24 1.19 -32.25
N LEU A 259 3.21 1.32 -33.10
CA LEU A 259 1.90 1.84 -32.70
C LEU A 259 1.07 0.83 -31.89
N ASP A 260 1.58 -0.39 -31.69
CA ASP A 260 0.89 -1.44 -30.93
C ASP A 260 0.89 -1.16 -29.42
N PRO A 261 -0.10 -1.66 -28.66
CA PRO A 261 -0.19 -1.42 -27.22
C PRO A 261 0.95 -2.10 -26.45
N ASP A 262 1.41 -1.47 -25.38
CA ASP A 262 2.27 -2.11 -24.39
C ASP A 262 1.51 -3.23 -23.68
N SER A 263 2.21 -4.29 -23.29
CA SER A 263 1.61 -5.47 -22.67
C SER A 263 2.19 -5.74 -21.29
N LEU A 264 1.31 -5.94 -20.31
CA LEU A 264 1.63 -6.34 -18.93
C LEU A 264 1.00 -7.70 -18.66
N LEU A 265 1.82 -8.68 -18.32
CA LEU A 265 1.41 -10.03 -17.96
C LEU A 265 1.86 -10.33 -16.52
N LEU A 266 0.91 -10.56 -15.62
CA LEU A 266 1.15 -10.99 -14.25
C LEU A 266 0.59 -12.41 -14.08
N GLU A 267 1.41 -13.30 -13.57
CA GLU A 267 1.04 -14.67 -13.24
C GLU A 267 1.42 -14.95 -11.79
N ALA A 268 0.48 -15.43 -10.99
CA ALA A 268 0.72 -15.80 -9.60
C ALA A 268 0.12 -17.17 -9.30
N THR A 269 0.94 -18.03 -8.71
CA THR A 269 0.54 -19.34 -8.21
C THR A 269 0.70 -19.36 -6.70
N LEU A 270 -0.37 -19.70 -6.00
CA LEU A 270 -0.42 -19.83 -4.55
C LEU A 270 -0.62 -21.32 -4.24
N GLU A 271 0.28 -21.95 -3.49
CA GLU A 271 0.18 -23.35 -3.09
C GLU A 271 0.12 -23.46 -1.56
N ASN A 272 -0.87 -24.20 -1.06
CA ASN A 272 -1.16 -24.45 0.35
C ASN A 272 -1.30 -23.18 1.22
N ILE A 273 -1.63 -22.03 0.62
CA ILE A 273 -1.78 -20.77 1.35
C ILE A 273 -3.04 -20.80 2.22
N PHE A 274 -4.18 -21.10 1.60
CA PHE A 274 -5.48 -21.15 2.27
C PHE A 274 -5.74 -22.53 2.86
N VAL A 275 -6.20 -22.57 4.11
CA VAL A 275 -6.24 -23.79 4.93
C VAL A 275 -7.65 -24.37 4.87
N VAL A 276 -7.93 -25.13 3.81
CA VAL A 276 -9.01 -26.13 3.59
C VAL A 276 -9.57 -26.01 2.15
N GLY A 277 -9.64 -27.14 1.43
CA GLY A 277 -10.31 -27.28 0.13
C GLY A 277 -9.45 -26.97 -1.11
N CYS A 278 -8.55 -25.99 -1.03
CA CYS A 278 -7.83 -25.49 -2.21
C CYS A 278 -6.30 -25.44 -2.00
N ASN A 279 -5.61 -26.49 -2.44
CA ASN A 279 -4.15 -26.61 -2.30
C ASN A 279 -3.37 -25.81 -3.33
N LYS A 280 -4.01 -25.34 -4.41
CA LYS A 280 -3.35 -24.56 -5.47
C LYS A 280 -4.33 -23.58 -6.13
N GLN A 281 -3.97 -22.30 -6.14
CA GLN A 281 -4.66 -21.28 -6.93
C GLN A 281 -3.73 -20.74 -8.00
N HIS A 282 -4.31 -20.37 -9.14
CA HIS A 282 -3.60 -19.72 -10.23
C HIS A 282 -4.34 -18.45 -10.64
N ILE A 283 -3.61 -17.35 -10.70
CA ILE A 283 -4.11 -16.03 -11.07
C ILE A 283 -3.29 -15.57 -12.26
N LEU A 284 -3.98 -15.22 -13.34
CA LEU A 284 -3.38 -14.70 -14.56
C LEU A 284 -4.05 -13.37 -14.91
N THR A 285 -3.25 -12.33 -15.04
CA THR A 285 -3.71 -11.01 -15.47
C THR A 285 -2.92 -10.58 -16.70
N LYS A 286 -3.63 -10.18 -17.75
CA LYS A 286 -3.05 -9.54 -18.93
C LYS A 286 -3.69 -8.17 -19.13
N ILE A 287 -2.88 -7.14 -19.33
CA ILE A 287 -3.34 -5.80 -19.67
C ILE A 287 -2.56 -5.34 -20.90
N ASP A 288 -3.25 -4.98 -21.97
CA ASP A 288 -2.67 -4.35 -23.14
C ASP A 288 -3.17 -2.91 -23.20
N THR A 289 -2.27 -1.92 -23.22
CA THR A 289 -2.65 -0.50 -23.18
C THR A 289 -1.63 0.37 -23.91
N ASN A 290 -2.11 1.39 -24.64
CA ASN A 290 -1.24 2.41 -25.20
C ASN A 290 -1.14 3.66 -24.29
N TYR A 291 -1.71 3.58 -23.08
CA TYR A 291 -1.78 4.65 -22.06
C TYR A 291 -2.50 5.93 -22.49
N MET A 292 -3.06 5.97 -23.70
CA MET A 292 -3.68 7.15 -24.28
C MET A 292 -5.18 6.98 -24.42
N ASP A 293 -5.60 5.95 -25.14
CA ASP A 293 -6.98 5.82 -25.59
C ASP A 293 -7.49 4.39 -25.74
N THR A 294 -6.64 3.36 -25.54
CA THR A 294 -7.05 1.96 -25.59
C THR A 294 -6.52 1.17 -24.40
N MET A 295 -7.37 0.31 -23.85
CA MET A 295 -6.98 -0.65 -22.82
C MET A 295 -7.82 -1.93 -22.93
N ASN A 296 -7.15 -3.06 -23.10
CA ASN A 296 -7.74 -4.39 -23.02
C ASN A 296 -7.22 -5.08 -21.75
N HIS A 297 -8.08 -5.79 -21.04
CA HIS A 297 -7.67 -6.51 -19.84
C HIS A 297 -8.37 -7.86 -19.74
N ILE A 298 -7.67 -8.83 -19.16
CA ILE A 298 -8.17 -10.16 -18.82
C ILE A 298 -7.58 -10.52 -17.46
N LEU A 299 -8.43 -10.85 -16.50
CA LEU A 299 -8.10 -11.43 -15.21
C LEU A 299 -8.76 -12.81 -15.14
N LYS A 300 -7.96 -13.85 -15.00
CA LYS A 300 -8.39 -15.24 -14.84
C LYS A 300 -7.96 -15.73 -13.47
N MET A 301 -8.89 -16.32 -12.72
CA MET A 301 -8.65 -16.90 -11.41
C MET A 301 -9.12 -18.36 -11.42
N ASP A 302 -8.17 -19.29 -11.45
CA ASP A 302 -8.41 -20.71 -11.30
C ASP A 302 -8.30 -21.11 -9.82
N VAL A 303 -9.38 -21.68 -9.27
CA VAL A 303 -9.50 -22.09 -7.86
C VAL A 303 -10.01 -23.53 -7.82
N CYS A 304 -9.41 -24.40 -7.00
CA CYS A 304 -9.70 -25.86 -6.99
C CYS A 304 -11.18 -26.23 -6.80
N ASP A 305 -11.95 -25.43 -6.06
CA ASP A 305 -13.35 -25.73 -5.74
C ASP A 305 -14.35 -25.22 -6.80
N LEU A 306 -13.86 -24.59 -7.87
CA LEU A 306 -14.67 -24.10 -8.97
C LEU A 306 -14.52 -25.01 -10.20
N PRO A 307 -15.63 -25.42 -10.85
CA PRO A 307 -15.56 -26.21 -12.07
C PRO A 307 -14.96 -25.41 -13.24
N HIS A 308 -15.05 -24.08 -13.19
CA HIS A 308 -14.55 -23.17 -14.21
C HIS A 308 -13.86 -21.97 -13.55
N PRO A 309 -12.82 -21.42 -14.21
CA PRO A 309 -12.17 -20.20 -13.75
C PRO A 309 -13.14 -19.02 -13.72
N ILE A 310 -12.95 -18.12 -12.76
CA ILE A 310 -13.56 -16.80 -12.81
C ILE A 310 -12.74 -15.96 -13.79
N VAL A 311 -13.38 -15.46 -14.84
CA VAL A 311 -12.76 -14.61 -15.85
C VAL A 311 -13.43 -13.24 -15.86
N LEU A 312 -12.65 -12.19 -15.63
CA LEU A 312 -13.05 -10.81 -15.84
C LEU A 312 -12.27 -10.26 -17.01
N SER A 313 -12.94 -9.93 -18.10
CA SER A 313 -12.30 -9.39 -19.30
C SER A 313 -13.01 -8.15 -19.80
N GLY A 314 -12.29 -7.27 -20.48
CA GLY A 314 -12.90 -6.10 -21.08
C GLY A 314 -11.99 -5.31 -22.00
N SER A 315 -12.61 -4.41 -22.73
CA SER A 315 -11.97 -3.49 -23.67
C SER A 315 -12.53 -2.09 -23.47
N HIS A 316 -11.64 -1.11 -23.42
CA HIS A 316 -11.97 0.30 -23.29
C HIS A 316 -11.30 1.08 -24.42
N HIS A 317 -12.07 1.95 -25.05
CA HIS A 317 -11.61 2.84 -26.09
C HIS A 317 -12.15 4.26 -25.87
N LEU A 318 -11.29 5.25 -26.06
CA LEU A 318 -11.62 6.67 -26.10
C LEU A 318 -11.31 7.19 -27.50
N GLY A 319 -12.21 8.00 -28.05
CA GLY A 319 -12.07 8.52 -29.40
C GLY A 319 -12.72 9.88 -29.56
N ARG A 320 -12.49 10.51 -30.72
CA ARG A 320 -13.08 11.83 -31.00
C ARG A 320 -14.58 11.77 -31.30
N LYS A 321 -15.03 10.72 -32.00
CA LYS A 321 -16.45 10.51 -32.35
C LYS A 321 -17.10 9.47 -31.44
N GLU A 322 -16.35 8.45 -31.04
CA GLU A 322 -16.76 7.51 -29.99
C GLU A 322 -16.07 7.95 -28.71
N LEU A 323 -16.70 8.86 -27.96
CA LEU A 323 -16.12 9.48 -26.77
C LEU A 323 -15.73 8.43 -25.72
N LEU A 324 -16.53 7.37 -25.61
CA LEU A 324 -16.27 6.24 -24.72
C LEU A 324 -16.92 4.98 -25.30
N GLN A 325 -16.14 3.92 -25.45
CA GLN A 325 -16.63 2.57 -25.66
C GLN A 325 -16.01 1.68 -24.59
N SER A 326 -16.84 1.03 -23.80
CA SER A 326 -16.42 0.19 -22.69
C SER A 326 -17.24 -1.09 -22.67
N ASN A 327 -16.57 -2.22 -22.81
CA ASN A 327 -17.18 -3.54 -22.72
C ASN A 327 -16.49 -4.31 -21.61
N ILE A 328 -17.27 -4.82 -20.66
CA ILE A 328 -16.79 -5.62 -19.53
C ILE A 328 -17.62 -6.89 -19.48
N GLN A 329 -16.97 -8.03 -19.30
CA GLN A 329 -17.55 -9.35 -19.21
C GLN A 329 -16.99 -10.08 -17.99
N LEU A 330 -17.88 -10.66 -17.20
CA LEU A 330 -17.58 -11.51 -16.06
C LEU A 330 -18.19 -12.89 -16.31
N SER A 331 -17.32 -13.88 -16.47
CA SER A 331 -17.68 -15.28 -16.66
C SER A 331 -17.34 -16.07 -15.40
N VAL A 332 -18.34 -16.76 -14.84
CA VAL A 332 -18.21 -17.62 -13.65
C VAL A 332 -18.61 -19.07 -13.96
N SER A 333 -19.10 -19.32 -15.17
CA SER A 333 -19.58 -20.62 -15.65
C SER A 333 -18.98 -20.94 -17.03
N SER A 334 -19.18 -22.16 -17.53
CA SER A 334 -18.79 -22.54 -18.90
C SER A 334 -19.75 -22.03 -19.98
N ASP A 335 -20.97 -21.62 -19.63
CA ASP A 335 -21.96 -21.17 -20.60
C ASP A 335 -21.90 -19.64 -20.71
N GLU A 336 -21.49 -19.14 -21.87
CA GLU A 336 -21.46 -17.71 -22.21
C GLU A 336 -22.84 -17.03 -22.05
N LYS A 337 -23.93 -17.81 -22.03
CA LYS A 337 -25.27 -17.27 -21.76
C LYS A 337 -25.42 -16.73 -20.35
N ASP A 338 -24.66 -17.26 -19.38
CA ASP A 338 -24.67 -16.87 -17.98
C ASP A 338 -23.63 -15.78 -17.65
N ASP A 339 -22.91 -15.29 -18.67
CA ASP A 339 -21.94 -14.24 -18.47
C ASP A 339 -22.63 -12.90 -18.19
N ALA A 340 -22.10 -12.22 -17.16
CA ALA A 340 -22.48 -10.87 -16.85
C ALA A 340 -21.72 -9.90 -17.74
N VAL A 341 -22.44 -9.11 -18.53
CA VAL A 341 -21.90 -8.17 -19.50
C VAL A 341 -22.39 -6.77 -19.18
N LEU A 342 -21.46 -5.82 -19.19
CA LEU A 342 -21.72 -4.38 -19.16
C LEU A 342 -21.09 -3.76 -20.40
N ALA A 343 -21.92 -3.29 -21.32
CA ALA A 343 -21.48 -2.57 -22.50
C ALA A 343 -22.00 -1.13 -22.45
N LEU A 344 -21.10 -0.17 -22.68
CA LEU A 344 -21.39 1.26 -22.65
C LEU A 344 -20.75 1.91 -23.88
N VAL A 345 -21.54 2.63 -24.66
CA VAL A 345 -21.06 3.37 -25.82
C VAL A 345 -21.65 4.78 -25.81
N LEU A 346 -20.79 5.78 -25.79
CA LEU A 346 -21.11 7.20 -25.89
C LEU A 346 -20.49 7.76 -27.16
N ARG A 347 -21.33 8.31 -28.05
CA ARG A 347 -20.88 8.89 -29.32
C ARG A 347 -21.26 10.36 -29.42
N ASP A 348 -20.37 11.12 -30.06
CA ASP A 348 -20.62 12.47 -30.54
C ASP A 348 -20.75 12.45 -32.07
N HIS A 349 -21.97 12.75 -32.52
CA HIS A 349 -22.35 12.95 -33.92
C HIS A 349 -22.54 14.43 -34.22
N GLY A 350 -22.08 15.32 -33.34
CA GLY A 350 -22.21 16.77 -33.45
C GLY A 350 -21.37 17.35 -34.58
N GLU A 351 -21.79 18.54 -35.01
CA GLU A 351 -21.07 19.40 -35.95
C GLU A 351 -20.88 20.78 -35.34
N ARG A 352 -20.16 21.70 -36.00
CA ARG A 352 -19.70 22.99 -35.44
C ARG A 352 -20.76 23.83 -34.69
N GLN A 353 -22.05 23.67 -34.99
CA GLN A 353 -23.14 24.43 -34.39
C GLN A 353 -24.26 23.56 -33.77
N ALA A 354 -24.07 22.23 -33.71
CA ALA A 354 -25.08 21.30 -33.23
C ALA A 354 -24.45 20.22 -32.36
N GLN A 355 -24.94 20.08 -31.13
CA GLN A 355 -24.62 18.95 -30.26
C GLN A 355 -25.51 17.78 -30.66
N ASN A 356 -24.95 16.58 -30.78
CA ASN A 356 -25.70 15.38 -31.12
C ASN A 356 -25.03 14.16 -30.48
N TYR A 357 -25.45 13.84 -29.26
CA TYR A 357 -24.89 12.73 -28.49
C TYR A 357 -25.81 11.52 -28.55
N SER A 358 -25.22 10.32 -28.63
CA SER A 358 -25.93 9.06 -28.43
C SER A 358 -25.25 8.23 -27.34
N LEU A 359 -26.06 7.58 -26.51
CA LEU A 359 -25.65 6.74 -25.39
C LEU A 359 -26.35 5.39 -25.56
N ASN A 360 -25.59 4.30 -25.57
CA ASN A 360 -26.10 2.93 -25.49
C ASN A 360 -25.49 2.28 -24.26
N LEU A 361 -26.34 1.78 -23.38
CA LEU A 361 -25.96 1.01 -22.20
C LEU A 361 -26.68 -0.33 -22.27
N GLN A 362 -25.94 -1.41 -22.13
CA GLN A 362 -26.48 -2.76 -22.05
C GLN A 362 -25.91 -3.42 -20.80
N LEU A 363 -26.82 -3.91 -19.97
CA LEU A 363 -26.52 -4.71 -18.80
C LEU A 363 -27.16 -6.07 -19.00
N LYS A 364 -26.36 -7.13 -18.92
CA LYS A 364 -26.80 -8.52 -18.92
C LYS A 364 -26.17 -9.19 -17.72
N ALA A 365 -26.92 -9.98 -16.96
CA ALA A 365 -26.37 -10.87 -15.94
C ALA A 365 -26.73 -12.34 -16.20
N SER A 366 -27.86 -12.58 -16.87
CA SER A 366 -28.30 -13.89 -17.36
C SER A 366 -29.34 -13.68 -18.45
N ALA A 367 -29.83 -14.73 -19.09
CA ALA A 367 -30.94 -14.63 -20.05
C ALA A 367 -32.20 -13.95 -19.46
N ALA A 368 -32.44 -14.08 -18.15
CA ALA A 368 -33.60 -13.51 -17.45
C ALA A 368 -33.36 -12.10 -16.88
N ILE A 369 -32.12 -11.59 -16.97
CA ILE A 369 -31.68 -10.31 -16.41
C ILE A 369 -30.93 -9.57 -17.51
N GLN A 370 -31.68 -8.83 -18.31
CA GLN A 370 -31.15 -7.97 -19.37
C GLN A 370 -31.85 -6.61 -19.33
N LEU A 371 -31.08 -5.54 -19.40
CA LEU A 371 -31.56 -4.17 -19.46
C LEU A 371 -30.78 -3.41 -20.52
N GLY A 372 -31.51 -2.86 -21.49
CA GLY A 372 -30.96 -1.95 -22.48
C GLY A 372 -31.42 -0.52 -22.20
N PHE A 373 -30.55 0.44 -22.41
CA PHE A 373 -30.89 1.86 -22.33
C PHE A 373 -30.24 2.61 -23.49
N ASN A 374 -31.06 3.35 -24.24
CA ASN A 374 -30.62 4.21 -25.31
C ASN A 374 -30.96 5.66 -24.98
N GLY A 375 -29.98 6.54 -25.01
CA GLY A 375 -30.16 7.98 -24.92
C GLY A 375 -29.75 8.64 -26.23
N LYS A 376 -30.51 9.64 -26.67
CA LYS A 376 -30.13 10.54 -27.75
C LYS A 376 -30.43 11.96 -27.34
N TYR A 377 -29.45 12.85 -27.50
CA TYR A 377 -29.61 14.26 -27.21
C TYR A 377 -29.13 15.09 -28.40
N ILE A 378 -30.00 15.96 -28.90
CA ILE A 378 -29.70 16.86 -30.01
C ILE A 378 -29.97 18.28 -29.54
N SER A 379 -29.02 19.19 -29.74
CA SER A 379 -29.21 20.62 -29.44
C SER A 379 -28.62 21.47 -30.55
N THR A 380 -29.48 22.27 -31.16
CA THR A 380 -29.17 23.32 -32.13
C THR A 380 -29.56 24.68 -31.54
N PRO A 381 -29.24 25.81 -32.20
CA PRO A 381 -29.66 27.13 -31.73
C PRO A 381 -31.19 27.30 -31.63
N VAL A 382 -31.97 26.53 -32.40
CA VAL A 382 -33.42 26.69 -32.53
C VAL A 382 -34.19 25.55 -31.87
N THR A 383 -33.58 24.36 -31.78
CA THR A 383 -34.24 23.14 -31.33
C THR A 383 -33.39 22.36 -30.34
N ARG A 384 -34.03 21.78 -29.32
CA ARG A 384 -33.44 20.81 -28.40
C ARG A 384 -34.31 19.58 -28.35
N GLN A 385 -33.72 18.40 -28.36
CA GLN A 385 -34.43 17.13 -28.33
C GLN A 385 -33.68 16.14 -27.44
N LEU A 386 -34.42 15.43 -26.60
CA LEU A 386 -33.96 14.33 -25.77
C LEU A 386 -34.87 13.14 -26.06
N LEU A 387 -34.28 11.98 -26.33
CA LEU A 387 -34.98 10.71 -26.47
C LEU A 387 -34.27 9.70 -25.55
N LEU A 388 -35.02 9.12 -24.62
CA LEU A 388 -34.56 8.07 -23.74
C LEU A 388 -35.44 6.83 -24.00
N GLU A 389 -34.82 5.70 -24.23
CA GLU A 389 -35.49 4.43 -24.42
C GLU A 389 -34.93 3.40 -23.45
N GLY A 390 -35.81 2.79 -22.65
CA GLY A 390 -35.48 1.64 -21.80
C GLY A 390 -36.05 0.37 -22.42
N LYS A 391 -35.25 -0.69 -22.49
CA LYS A 391 -35.65 -2.00 -22.99
C LYS A 391 -35.45 -3.04 -21.89
N PHE A 392 -36.54 -3.72 -21.53
CA PHE A 392 -36.55 -4.84 -20.58
C PHE A 392 -36.60 -6.17 -21.35
N PRO A 393 -36.51 -7.32 -20.65
CA PRO A 393 -36.77 -8.62 -21.28
C PRO A 393 -38.16 -8.66 -21.93
N ASP A 394 -38.35 -9.56 -22.89
CA ASP A 394 -39.60 -9.75 -23.67
C ASP A 394 -39.98 -8.57 -24.59
N ASP A 395 -39.03 -7.70 -24.95
CA ASP A 395 -39.25 -6.52 -25.80
C ASP A 395 -40.19 -5.45 -25.20
N ASP A 396 -40.39 -5.43 -23.88
CA ASP A 396 -41.09 -4.36 -23.17
C ASP A 396 -40.25 -3.06 -23.21
N LYS A 397 -40.71 -2.09 -24.02
CA LYS A 397 -39.97 -0.87 -24.34
C LYS A 397 -40.65 0.36 -23.75
N TRP A 398 -39.87 1.19 -23.09
CA TRP A 398 -40.28 2.45 -22.50
C TRP A 398 -39.62 3.60 -23.24
N THR A 399 -40.38 4.65 -23.55
CA THR A 399 -39.87 5.81 -24.27
C THR A 399 -40.20 7.10 -23.51
N VAL A 400 -39.20 7.94 -23.31
CA VAL A 400 -39.35 9.32 -22.85
C VAL A 400 -38.75 10.21 -23.91
N SER A 401 -39.55 11.09 -24.51
CA SER A 401 -39.03 12.09 -25.44
C SER A 401 -39.38 13.48 -24.95
N ALA A 402 -38.44 14.41 -25.00
CA ALA A 402 -38.68 15.82 -24.72
C ALA A 402 -38.08 16.65 -25.84
N SER A 403 -38.82 17.60 -26.38
CA SER A 403 -38.34 18.49 -27.43
C SER A 403 -38.78 19.92 -27.17
N SER A 404 -37.91 20.87 -27.47
CA SER A 404 -38.18 22.30 -27.41
C SER A 404 -37.80 22.93 -28.74
N ALA A 405 -38.74 23.58 -29.42
CA ALA A 405 -38.51 24.26 -30.69
C ALA A 405 -39.45 25.45 -30.82
N GLN A 406 -38.98 26.59 -31.34
CA GLN A 406 -39.83 27.73 -31.72
C GLN A 406 -40.88 28.13 -30.65
N ARG A 407 -40.48 28.22 -29.36
CA ARG A 407 -41.34 28.55 -28.20
C ARG A 407 -42.39 27.49 -27.83
N CYS A 408 -42.28 26.28 -28.37
CA CYS A 408 -43.02 25.10 -27.96
C CYS A 408 -42.10 24.12 -27.24
N PHE A 409 -42.58 23.56 -26.13
CA PHE A 409 -42.04 22.41 -25.43
C PHE A 409 -43.02 21.24 -25.58
N GLN A 410 -42.51 20.06 -25.84
CA GLN A 410 -43.29 18.84 -26.00
C GLN A 410 -42.60 17.72 -25.23
N MET A 411 -43.35 16.98 -24.43
CA MET A 411 -42.87 15.84 -23.68
C MET A 411 -43.80 14.67 -23.93
N LYS A 412 -43.24 13.50 -24.26
CA LYS A 412 -43.98 12.25 -24.43
C LYS A 412 -43.43 11.20 -23.50
N PHE A 413 -44.33 10.44 -22.90
CA PHE A 413 -44.02 9.29 -22.08
C PHE A 413 -44.88 8.12 -22.52
N GLY A 414 -44.28 7.02 -22.92
CA GLY A 414 -45.00 5.88 -23.46
C GLY A 414 -44.35 4.54 -23.14
N GLN A 415 -45.16 3.50 -23.22
CA GLN A 415 -44.77 2.10 -23.13
C GLN A 415 -45.29 1.36 -24.36
N GLN A 416 -44.41 0.60 -25.00
CA GLN A 416 -44.74 -0.39 -26.00
C GLN A 416 -44.67 -1.77 -25.37
N THR A 417 -45.79 -2.49 -25.42
CA THR A 417 -45.91 -3.82 -24.80
C THR A 417 -45.49 -4.94 -25.74
N PRO A 418 -45.02 -6.09 -25.19
CA PRO A 418 -44.62 -7.25 -25.98
C PRO A 418 -45.71 -7.69 -26.97
N GLY A 419 -45.34 -7.95 -28.22
CA GLY A 419 -46.25 -8.43 -29.26
C GLY A 419 -47.21 -7.38 -29.85
N SER A 420 -47.11 -6.11 -29.44
CA SER A 420 -47.86 -4.99 -30.01
C SER A 420 -46.94 -3.96 -30.64
N SER A 421 -47.33 -3.46 -31.81
CA SER A 421 -46.69 -2.27 -32.41
C SER A 421 -47.15 -0.95 -31.77
N ASP A 422 -48.16 -1.01 -30.91
CA ASP A 422 -48.87 0.17 -30.45
C ASP A 422 -48.30 0.68 -29.14
N GLU A 423 -47.98 1.97 -29.12
CA GLU A 423 -47.48 2.67 -27.94
C GLU A 423 -48.65 3.24 -27.14
N LYS A 424 -48.72 2.88 -25.85
CA LYS A 424 -49.62 3.51 -24.89
C LYS A 424 -48.86 4.60 -24.17
N GLY A 425 -49.31 5.85 -24.27
CA GLY A 425 -48.58 6.97 -23.70
C GLY A 425 -49.38 8.25 -23.55
N ILE A 426 -48.73 9.25 -22.95
CA ILE A 426 -49.22 10.61 -22.79
C ILE A 426 -48.24 11.57 -23.43
N GLU A 427 -48.77 12.57 -24.11
CA GLU A 427 -48.01 13.70 -24.65
C GLU A 427 -48.51 15.00 -24.03
N LEU A 428 -47.60 15.80 -23.50
CA LEU A 428 -47.82 17.16 -23.04
C LEU A 428 -47.17 18.12 -24.04
N ARG A 429 -47.89 19.13 -24.49
CA ARG A 429 -47.38 20.19 -25.36
C ARG A 429 -47.68 21.55 -24.76
N VAL A 430 -46.65 22.37 -24.60
CA VAL A 430 -46.73 23.73 -24.05
C VAL A 430 -46.16 24.70 -25.08
N CYS A 431 -46.97 25.58 -25.65
CA CYS A 431 -46.55 26.51 -26.71
C CYS A 431 -46.86 27.95 -26.36
N ILE A 432 -45.94 28.87 -26.65
CA ILE A 432 -46.15 30.32 -26.51
C ILE A 432 -46.10 30.97 -27.88
N ASP A 433 -47.23 31.50 -28.34
CA ASP A 433 -47.33 32.26 -29.58
C ASP A 433 -46.75 33.67 -29.43
N SER A 434 -46.39 34.26 -30.56
CA SER A 434 -46.02 35.66 -30.80
C SER A 434 -46.97 36.70 -30.18
N LYS A 435 -48.25 36.38 -29.97
CA LYS A 435 -49.27 37.26 -29.38
C LYS A 435 -49.47 37.10 -27.86
N HIS A 436 -48.45 36.60 -27.13
CA HIS A 436 -48.54 36.31 -25.68
C HIS A 436 -49.65 35.32 -25.31
N LEU A 437 -49.99 34.42 -26.23
CA LEU A 437 -50.93 33.33 -26.00
C LEU A 437 -50.14 32.08 -25.65
N ALA A 438 -50.26 31.59 -24.41
CA ALA A 438 -49.67 30.33 -23.99
C ALA A 438 -50.73 29.23 -23.99
N THR A 439 -50.40 28.09 -24.60
CA THR A 439 -51.30 26.94 -24.74
C THR A 439 -50.65 25.73 -24.08
N VAL A 440 -51.45 24.94 -23.37
CA VAL A 440 -51.07 23.65 -22.82
C VAL A 440 -52.07 22.62 -23.31
N ASP A 441 -51.61 21.69 -24.15
CA ASP A 441 -52.38 20.57 -24.63
C ASP A 441 -51.88 19.27 -24.01
N THR A 442 -52.81 18.43 -23.58
CA THR A 442 -52.51 17.06 -23.15
C THR A 442 -53.19 16.09 -24.10
N TYR A 443 -52.42 15.13 -24.60
CA TYR A 443 -52.88 14.09 -25.51
C TYR A 443 -52.63 12.72 -24.89
N VAL A 444 -53.49 11.76 -25.21
CA VAL A 444 -53.23 10.34 -24.98
C VAL A 444 -53.02 9.64 -26.31
N ASN A 445 -52.03 8.77 -26.35
CA ASN A 445 -51.80 7.83 -27.44
C ASN A 445 -52.23 6.44 -26.97
N MET A 446 -53.22 5.85 -27.64
CA MET A 446 -53.67 4.47 -27.42
C MET A 446 -53.97 3.84 -28.77
N ASN A 447 -53.37 2.69 -29.08
CA ASN A 447 -53.69 1.90 -30.28
C ASN A 447 -53.68 2.74 -31.58
N ARG A 448 -52.65 3.58 -31.74
CA ARG A 448 -52.46 4.52 -32.87
C ARG A 448 -53.51 5.65 -32.97
N THR A 449 -54.38 5.79 -31.98
CA THR A 449 -55.30 6.93 -31.86
C THR A 449 -54.73 7.97 -30.91
N VAL A 450 -54.68 9.22 -31.37
CA VAL A 450 -54.25 10.38 -30.57
C VAL A 450 -55.48 11.20 -30.22
N GLU A 451 -55.84 11.21 -28.93
CA GLU A 451 -56.99 11.93 -28.41
C GLU A 451 -56.54 13.09 -27.51
N ARG A 452 -57.06 14.29 -27.73
CA ARG A 452 -56.77 15.46 -26.88
C ARG A 452 -57.63 15.40 -25.62
N LEU A 453 -56.99 15.26 -24.47
CA LEU A 453 -57.64 15.15 -23.17
C LEU A 453 -57.99 16.50 -22.56
N GLY A 454 -57.15 17.51 -22.79
CA GLY A 454 -57.37 18.85 -22.25
C GLY A 454 -56.61 19.91 -23.03
N HIS A 455 -57.17 21.11 -23.04
CA HIS A 455 -56.61 22.30 -23.67
C HIS A 455 -56.71 23.46 -22.69
N CYS A 456 -55.59 24.09 -22.35
CA CYS A 456 -55.54 25.26 -21.51
C CYS A 456 -54.95 26.42 -22.30
N VAL A 457 -55.60 27.57 -22.30
CA VAL A 457 -55.15 28.78 -22.97
C VAL A 457 -55.05 29.91 -21.96
N LEU A 458 -53.85 30.47 -21.86
CA LEU A 458 -53.58 31.71 -21.15
C LEU A 458 -53.38 32.81 -22.20
N SER A 459 -54.17 33.87 -22.11
CA SER A 459 -54.13 34.99 -23.05
C SER A 459 -54.09 36.31 -22.29
N THR A 460 -53.40 37.30 -22.86
CA THR A 460 -53.40 38.67 -22.37
C THR A 460 -54.28 39.52 -23.28
N VAL A 461 -55.41 40.00 -22.77
CA VAL A 461 -56.35 40.87 -23.53
C VAL A 461 -56.57 42.14 -22.72
N ASN A 462 -56.35 43.31 -23.30
CA ASN A 462 -56.60 44.62 -22.66
C ASN A 462 -55.95 44.77 -21.26
N GLN A 463 -54.68 44.39 -21.12
CA GLN A 463 -53.95 44.39 -19.83
C GLN A 463 -54.53 43.44 -18.75
N SER A 464 -55.52 42.61 -19.09
CA SER A 464 -56.04 41.55 -18.24
C SER A 464 -55.51 40.18 -18.67
N LEU A 465 -55.25 39.31 -17.70
CA LEU A 465 -54.84 37.93 -17.90
C LEU A 465 -56.09 37.05 -17.86
N SER A 466 -56.37 36.32 -18.94
CA SER A 466 -57.48 35.37 -19.03
C SER A 466 -56.95 33.95 -19.17
N LEU A 467 -57.37 33.07 -18.28
CA LEU A 467 -57.09 31.64 -18.31
C LEU A 467 -58.39 30.91 -18.67
N SER A 468 -58.38 30.17 -19.76
CA SER A 468 -59.49 29.31 -20.17
C SER A 468 -59.03 27.88 -20.27
N TYR A 469 -59.84 26.96 -19.74
CA TYR A 469 -59.58 25.53 -19.78
C TYR A 469 -60.76 24.82 -20.44
N GLN A 470 -60.44 23.96 -21.41
CA GLN A 470 -61.39 23.13 -22.13
C GLN A 470 -60.99 21.66 -21.94
N GLY A 471 -61.73 20.99 -21.07
CA GLY A 471 -61.60 19.56 -20.77
C GLY A 471 -62.65 19.14 -19.75
N CYS A 472 -63.09 17.88 -19.80
CA CYS A 472 -63.94 17.29 -18.76
C CYS A 472 -63.06 16.73 -17.64
N GLY A 473 -63.55 16.73 -16.39
CA GLY A 473 -62.86 16.10 -15.26
C GLY A 473 -62.50 14.63 -15.55
N ASP A 474 -63.34 13.92 -16.30
CA ASP A 474 -63.11 12.53 -16.71
C ASP A 474 -61.85 12.35 -17.56
N ASN A 475 -61.51 13.32 -18.42
CA ASN A 475 -60.32 13.26 -19.28
C ASN A 475 -59.02 13.48 -18.49
N VAL A 476 -59.06 14.36 -17.48
CA VAL A 476 -57.93 14.56 -16.57
C VAL A 476 -57.70 13.30 -15.74
N ALA A 477 -58.78 12.74 -15.17
CA ALA A 477 -58.71 11.48 -14.44
C ALA A 477 -58.18 10.32 -15.32
N LYS A 478 -58.57 10.27 -16.61
CA LYS A 478 -58.03 9.33 -17.60
C LYS A 478 -56.52 9.52 -17.80
N ALA A 479 -56.03 10.76 -17.91
CA ALA A 479 -54.61 11.07 -18.04
C ALA A 479 -53.83 10.61 -16.79
N GLU A 480 -54.30 10.99 -15.60
CA GLU A 480 -53.66 10.63 -14.33
C GLU A 480 -53.61 9.12 -14.13
N ASN A 481 -54.68 8.41 -14.46
CA ASN A 481 -54.72 6.96 -14.37
C ASN A 481 -53.72 6.30 -15.34
N ILE A 482 -53.62 6.77 -16.58
CA ILE A 482 -52.66 6.24 -17.54
C ILE A 482 -51.22 6.52 -17.07
N LEU A 483 -50.91 7.75 -16.67
CA LEU A 483 -49.60 8.12 -16.16
C LEU A 483 -49.21 7.32 -14.91
N GLY A 484 -50.16 7.15 -13.99
CA GLY A 484 -50.02 6.34 -12.79
C GLY A 484 -49.78 4.86 -13.11
N SER A 485 -50.53 4.30 -14.07
CA SER A 485 -50.35 2.92 -14.53
C SER A 485 -48.97 2.70 -15.16
N LEU A 486 -48.52 3.64 -15.99
CA LEU A 486 -47.22 3.61 -16.64
C LEU A 486 -46.09 3.70 -15.61
N THR A 487 -46.15 4.68 -14.72
CA THR A 487 -45.13 4.87 -13.67
C THR A 487 -45.06 3.68 -12.72
N SER A 488 -46.23 3.14 -12.33
CA SER A 488 -46.32 1.95 -11.48
C SER A 488 -45.71 0.72 -12.19
N SER A 489 -46.05 0.50 -13.45
CA SER A 489 -45.51 -0.60 -14.27
C SER A 489 -43.99 -0.53 -14.37
N LEU A 490 -43.43 0.64 -14.71
CA LEU A 490 -41.97 0.85 -14.75
C LEU A 490 -41.31 0.61 -13.39
N LYS A 491 -41.91 1.11 -12.31
CA LYS A 491 -41.41 0.90 -10.94
C LYS A 491 -41.39 -0.57 -10.56
N ILE A 492 -42.45 -1.32 -10.88
CA ILE A 492 -42.54 -2.76 -10.63
C ILE A 492 -41.45 -3.49 -11.41
N ARG A 493 -41.30 -3.21 -12.72
CA ARG A 493 -40.26 -3.82 -13.56
C ARG A 493 -38.84 -3.57 -13.03
N LEU A 494 -38.54 -2.34 -12.61
CA LEU A 494 -37.24 -2.00 -12.03
C LEU A 494 -37.00 -2.71 -10.69
N ALA A 495 -38.01 -2.77 -9.82
CA ALA A 495 -37.90 -3.48 -8.54
C ALA A 495 -37.71 -5.00 -8.74
N GLU A 496 -38.42 -5.59 -9.70
CA GLU A 496 -38.23 -6.99 -10.10
C GLU A 496 -36.80 -7.24 -10.60
N MET A 497 -36.26 -6.36 -11.44
CA MET A 497 -34.88 -6.49 -11.93
C MET A 497 -33.86 -6.32 -10.83
N ASN A 498 -34.02 -5.33 -9.96
CA ASN A 498 -33.11 -5.13 -8.84
C ASN A 498 -33.08 -6.39 -7.94
N LYS A 499 -34.25 -6.96 -7.63
CA LYS A 499 -34.34 -8.20 -6.84
C LYS A 499 -33.67 -9.39 -7.52
N LYS A 500 -33.87 -9.57 -8.83
CA LYS A 500 -33.19 -10.64 -9.58
C LYS A 500 -31.67 -10.44 -9.58
N PHE A 501 -31.20 -9.20 -9.75
CA PHE A 501 -29.79 -8.85 -9.74
C PHE A 501 -29.15 -9.09 -8.36
N GLU A 502 -29.82 -8.71 -7.27
CA GLU A 502 -29.38 -9.00 -5.90
C GLU A 502 -29.23 -10.50 -5.64
N VAL A 503 -30.19 -11.32 -6.11
CA VAL A 503 -30.10 -12.79 -6.01
C VAL A 503 -28.91 -13.32 -6.80
N TYR A 504 -28.68 -12.81 -8.02
CA TYR A 504 -27.54 -13.19 -8.85
C TYR A 504 -26.19 -12.85 -8.18
N VAL A 505 -26.03 -11.60 -7.72
CA VAL A 505 -24.84 -11.14 -7.01
C VAL A 505 -24.64 -11.91 -5.70
N GLY A 506 -25.70 -12.17 -4.95
CA GLY A 506 -25.64 -13.00 -3.74
C GLY A 506 -25.23 -14.45 -4.03
N GLY A 507 -25.58 -14.98 -5.20
CA GLY A 507 -25.10 -16.27 -5.69
C GLY A 507 -23.58 -16.27 -5.90
N ILE A 508 -23.07 -15.28 -6.64
CA ILE A 508 -21.62 -15.10 -6.86
C ILE A 508 -20.89 -14.90 -5.53
N GLN A 509 -21.40 -14.04 -4.65
CA GLN A 509 -20.81 -13.80 -3.34
C GLN A 509 -20.75 -15.08 -2.51
N LYS A 510 -21.80 -15.91 -2.48
CA LYS A 510 -21.74 -17.21 -1.79
C LYS A 510 -20.67 -18.13 -2.37
N THR A 511 -20.51 -18.15 -3.70
CA THR A 511 -19.46 -18.91 -4.36
C THR A 511 -18.07 -18.41 -3.95
N VAL A 512 -17.84 -17.09 -3.94
CA VAL A 512 -16.57 -16.48 -3.54
C VAL A 512 -16.32 -16.62 -2.02
N SER A 513 -17.34 -16.42 -1.18
CA SER A 513 -17.23 -16.55 0.27
C SER A 513 -17.00 -17.98 0.72
N LYS A 514 -17.47 -19.01 -0.01
CA LYS A 514 -17.06 -20.39 0.25
C LYS A 514 -15.55 -20.59 0.09
N ILE A 515 -14.92 -19.82 -0.79
CA ILE A 515 -13.46 -19.83 -1.00
C ILE A 515 -12.75 -19.07 0.12
N LEU A 516 -13.31 -17.93 0.58
CA LEU A 516 -12.68 -17.04 1.56
C LEU A 516 -12.98 -17.38 3.04
N ASN A 517 -14.06 -18.06 3.37
CA ASN A 517 -14.44 -18.38 4.76
C ASN A 517 -13.78 -19.67 5.29
N ASN A 518 -12.95 -20.32 4.48
CA ASN A 518 -12.03 -21.38 4.90
C ASN A 518 -10.60 -20.83 5.14
N VAL A 519 -10.48 -19.55 5.51
CA VAL A 519 -9.21 -18.85 5.82
C VAL A 519 -8.96 -18.77 7.31
#